data_AF-A0A832LV55-F1
#
_entry.id   AF-A0A832LV55-F1
#
_cell.length_a   1.000
_cell.length_b   1.000
_cell.length_c   1.000
_cell.angle_alpha   90.00
_cell.angle_beta   90.00
_cell.angle_gamma   90.00
#
_symmetry.space_group_name_H-M   'P 1'
#
loop_
_entity.id
_entity.type
_entity.pdbx_description
1 polymer ?
#
loop_
_entity_poly.entity_id
_entity_poly.type
_entity_poly.pdbx_seq_one_letter_code
_entity_poly.pdbx_strand_id
1 'polypeptide(L)' 'MEAFVAALTVFVLAIFLGFEVITKVPPTLHTPLMSATNAIHGVILVGGVIVLGQAHDTLGIFIGFFATL' A
#
# COMPACT_ATOMS: atom_id res chain seq x y z
N MET A 1 -3.30 -10.81 -20.71
CA MET A 1 -4.58 -10.10 -20.53
C MET A 1 -5.26 -10.54 -19.25
N GLU A 2 -5.41 -11.85 -19.00
CA GLU A 2 -5.99 -12.41 -17.76
C GLU A 2 -5.47 -11.81 -16.45
N ALA A 3 -4.14 -11.77 -16.24
CA ALA A 3 -3.57 -11.24 -14.99
C ALA A 3 -3.90 -9.75 -14.76
N PHE A 4 -3.93 -8.95 -15.83
CA PHE A 4 -4.30 -7.54 -15.74
C PHE A 4 -5.79 -7.38 -15.39
N VAL A 5 -6.67 -8.14 -16.05
CA VAL A 5 -8.11 -8.14 -15.75
C VAL A 5 -8.37 -8.59 -14.31
N ALA A 6 -7.66 -9.61 -13.83
CA ALA A 6 -7.74 -10.08 -12.45
C ALA A 6 -7.28 -8.99 -11.45
N ALA A 7 -6.12 -8.37 -11.68
CA ALA A 7 -5.60 -7.29 -10.82
C ALA A 7 -6.55 -6.08 -10.80
N LEU A 8 -7.10 -5.71 -11.95
CA LEU A 8 -8.08 -4.63 -12.05
C LEU A 8 -9.37 -4.97 -11.31
N THR A 9 -9.82 -6.22 -11.39
CA THR A 9 -10.99 -6.70 -10.64
C THR A 9 -10.76 -6.60 -9.14
N VAL A 10 -9.61 -7.08 -8.64
CA VAL A 10 -9.23 -6.96 -7.22
C VAL A 10 -9.15 -5.50 -6.79
N PHE A 11 -8.54 -4.64 -7.61
CA PHE A 11 -8.42 -3.21 -7.33
C PHE A 11 -9.79 -2.54 -7.17
N VAL A 12 -10.71 -2.75 -8.12
CA VAL A 12 -12.06 -2.17 -8.07
C VAL A 12 -12.84 -2.70 -6.88
N LEU A 13 -12.82 -4.01 -6.63
CA LEU A 13 -13.54 -4.61 -5.49
C LEU A 13 -12.97 -4.16 -4.14
N ALA A 14 -11.65 -3.99 -4.02
CA ALA A 14 -11.01 -3.50 -2.81
C ALA A 14 -11.44 -2.07 -2.46
N ILE A 15 -11.63 -1.20 -3.46
CA ILE A 15 -12.16 0.16 -3.26
C ILE A 15 -13.57 0.11 -2.68
N PHE A 16 -14.46 -0.69 -3.28
CA PHE A 16 -15.83 -0.86 -2.79
C PHE A 16 -15.85 -1.40 -1.35
N LEU A 17 -15.03 -2.42 -1.06
CA LEU A 17 -14.90 -2.98 0.27
C LEU A 17 -14.42 -1.93 1.29
N GLY A 18 -13.39 -1.14 0.94
CA GLY A 18 -12.88 -0.08 1.81
C GLY A 18 -13.94 0.96 2.16
N PHE A 19 -14.69 1.42 1.16
CA PHE A 19 -15.80 2.35 1.37
C PHE A 19 -16.90 1.76 2.28
N GLU A 20 -17.32 0.53 1.99
CA GLU A 20 -18.39 -0.16 2.71
C GLU A 20 -18.04 -0.42 4.18
N VAL A 21 -16.77 -0.70 4.48
CA VAL A 21 -16.28 -0.93 5.85
C VAL A 21 -16.12 0.39 6.61
N ILE A 22 -15.47 1.40 6.02
CA ILE A 22 -15.19 2.68 6.71
C ILE A 22 -16.48 3.42 7.06
N THR A 23 -17.51 3.37 6.20
CA THR A 23 -18.81 4.02 6.43
C THR A 23 -19.57 3.49 7.65
N LYS A 24 -19.20 2.32 8.19
CA LYS A 24 -19.85 1.70 9.35
C LYS A 24 -19.07 1.87 10.66
N VAL A 25 -17.97 2.61 10.65
CA VAL A 25 -17.15 2.82 11.85
C VAL A 25 -17.78 3.90 12.74
N PRO A 26 -17.95 3.67 14.05
CA PRO A 26 -18.47 4.69 14.96
C PRO A 26 -17.48 5.86 15.11
N PRO A 27 -17.95 7.10 15.35
CA PRO A 27 -17.09 8.29 15.42
C PRO A 27 -15.98 8.22 16.47
N THR A 28 -16.19 7.48 17.56
CA THR A 28 -15.21 7.26 18.63
C THR A 28 -13.94 6.55 18.14
N LEU A 29 -13.99 5.88 16.99
CA LEU A 29 -12.88 5.14 16.41
C LEU A 29 -12.20 5.86 15.25
N HIS A 30 -12.61 7.07 14.86
CA HIS A 30 -12.00 7.76 13.70
C HIS A 30 -10.49 8.01 13.88
N THR A 31 -10.05 8.43 15.08
CA THR A 31 -8.62 8.67 15.35
C THR A 31 -7.81 7.36 15.42
N PRO A 32 -8.26 6.32 16.15
CA PRO A 32 -7.63 5.00 16.07
C PRO A 32 -7.62 4.42 14.65
N LEU A 33 -8.70 4.57 13.87
CA LEU A 33 -8.81 4.11 12.49
C LEU A 33 -7.80 4.82 11.58
N MET A 34 -7.66 6.14 11.72
CA MET A 34 -6.66 6.92 10.98
C MET A 34 -5.24 6.40 11.26
N SER A 35 -4.92 6.08 12.51
CA SER A 35 -3.63 5.49 12.87
C SER A 35 -3.45 4.07 12.30
N ALA A 36 -4.48 3.24 12.35
CA ALA A 36 -4.44 1.88 11.84
C ALA A 36 -4.26 1.83 10.31
N THR A 37 -4.96 2.68 9.56
CA THR A 37 -4.77 2.76 8.10
C THR A 37 -3.39 3.34 7.75
N ASN A 38 -2.83 4.19 8.61
CA ASN A 38 -1.44 4.65 8.50
C ASN A 38 -0.43 3.50 8.64
N ALA A 39 -0.68 2.55 9.54
CA ALA A 39 0.16 1.36 9.68
C ALA A 39 0.04 0.39 8.49
N ILE A 40 -1.18 0.23 7.93
CA ILE A 40 -1.43 -0.69 6.79
C ILE A 40 -0.72 -0.21 5.52
N HIS A 41 -0.77 1.09 5.20
CA HIS A 41 -0.11 1.58 3.98
C HIS A 41 1.43 1.51 4.05
N GLY A 42 1.99 1.27 5.24
CA GLY A 42 3.41 0.92 5.42
C GLY A 42 3.87 -0.30 4.61
N VAL A 43 2.95 -1.08 4.02
CA VAL A 43 3.24 -2.11 3.01
C VAL A 43 4.09 -1.60 1.83
N ILE A 44 4.10 -0.29 1.57
CA ILE A 44 4.99 0.35 0.57
C ILE A 44 6.47 -0.03 0.79
N LEU A 45 6.89 -0.27 2.04
CA LEU A 45 8.25 -0.72 2.36
C LEU A 45 8.62 -2.03 1.67
N VAL A 46 7.67 -2.95 1.45
CA VAL A 46 7.93 -4.21 0.73
C VAL A 46 8.40 -3.92 -0.71
N GLY A 47 7.75 -2.95 -1.37
CA GLY A 47 8.18 -2.50 -2.69
C GLY A 47 9.56 -1.85 -2.67
N GLY A 48 9.82 -0.98 -1.69
CA GLY A 48 11.13 -0.34 -1.52
C GLY A 48 12.28 -1.34 -1.33
N VAL A 49 12.07 -2.37 -0.50
CA VAL A 49 13.07 -3.44 -0.26
C VAL A 49 13.34 -4.23 -1.53
N ILE A 50 12.31 -4.55 -2.33
CA ILE A 50 12.49 -5.25 -3.61
C ILE A 50 13.30 -4.39 -4.59
N VAL A 51 12.96 -3.10 -4.72
CA VAL A 51 13.68 -2.16 -5.58
C VAL A 51 15.15 -2.05 -5.16
N LEU A 52 15.42 -1.88 -3.88
CA LEU A 52 16.78 -1.81 -3.35
C LEU A 52 17.55 -3.11 -3.59
N GLY A 53 16.92 -4.27 -3.38
CA GLY A 53 17.53 -5.58 -3.60
C GLY A 53 17.87 -5.89 -5.06
N GLN A 54 17.29 -5.16 -6.02
CA GLN A 54 17.53 -5.29 -7.46
C GLN A 54 18.35 -4.13 -8.04
N ALA A 55 18.79 -3.17 -7.22
CA ALA A 55 19.54 -2.02 -7.69
C ALA A 55 21.00 -2.39 -8.02
N HIS A 56 21.44 -2.02 -9.22
CA HIS A 56 22.81 -2.28 -9.70
C HIS A 56 23.63 -1.01 -9.93
N ASP A 57 22.96 0.12 -10.11
CA ASP A 57 23.57 1.43 -10.31
C ASP A 57 23.43 2.30 -9.05
N THR A 58 24.35 3.26 -8.93
CA THR A 58 24.41 4.15 -7.76
C THR A 58 23.08 4.87 -7.52
N LEU A 59 22.40 5.32 -8.59
CA LEU A 59 21.13 6.01 -8.48
C LEU A 59 20.02 5.09 -7.95
N GLY A 60 19.90 3.87 -8.49
CA GLY A 60 18.95 2.88 -8.00
C GLY A 60 19.15 2.54 -6.52
N ILE A 61 20.40 2.44 -6.07
CA ILE A 61 20.74 2.20 -4.66
C ILE A 61 20.26 3.36 -3.78
N PHE A 62 20.54 4.61 -4.17
CA PHE A 62 20.07 5.78 -3.40
C PHE A 62 18.55 5.86 -3.33
N ILE A 63 17.86 5.67 -4.46
CA ILE A 63 16.40 5.70 -4.51
C ILE A 63 15.80 4.59 -3.64
N GLY A 64 16.29 3.36 -3.78
CA GLY A 64 15.84 2.22 -2.98
C GLY A 64 16.08 2.44 -1.48
N PHE A 65 17.23 2.98 -1.11
CA PHE A 65 17.56 3.29 0.28
C PHE A 65 16.58 4.28 0.91
N PHE A 66 16.35 5.43 0.26
CA PHE A 66 15.39 6.44 0.74
C PHE A 66 13.94 5.94 0.72
N ALA A 67 13.58 5.02 -0.18
CA ALA A 67 12.26 4.41 -0.19
C ALA A 67 12.02 3.45 0.99
N THR A 68 13.08 2.99 1.66
CA THR A 68 13.01 2.07 2.81
C THR A 68 13.23 2.73 4.18
N LEU A 69 13.52 4.04 4.19
CA LEU A 69 13.62 4.87 5.40
C LEU A 69 12.24 5.40 5.81
#